data_AF-A0A948BAZ4-F1
#
_entry.id   AF-A0A948BAZ4-F1
#
_cell.length_a   1.000
_cell.length_b   1.000
_cell.length_c   1.000
_cell.angle_alpha   90.00
_cell.angle_beta   90.00
_cell.angle_gamma   90.00
#
_symmetry.space_group_name_H-M   'P 1'
#
loop_
_entity.id
_entity.type
_entity.pdbx_description
1 polymer ?
#
loop_
_entity_poly.entity_id
_entity_poly.type
_entity_poly.pdbx_seq_one_letter_code
_entity_poly.pdbx_strand_id
1 'polypeptide(L)'
;MGSNISDIMTIQIKKEIADRYFGFRKIIEQDKIDLEQQIRQHSFILEKRISFDLIRLYILLLDEKLIHAFFSIIGLEQKLFYDPSLTESSAFEKRVFEGVRFRGFTQAGRFENFIYDCYERLDAHVELYRQHIEELQTYQETIAEEIRLFYKQNDLCAILGFLRQLGTPAASSVIEGGMEVGMAAALEQKMRIDLPLPVEQFLPLIPSLKPFAEIKPALTKIIRAAYSLHGIEFKNIFSHRQAPSIQGPR
;
A
#
# COMPACT_ATOMS: atom_id res chain seq x y z
N MET A 1 56.66 -9.32 -25.22
CA MET A 1 56.15 -9.61 -23.86
C MET A 1 55.08 -8.62 -23.36
N GLY A 2 54.66 -7.59 -24.12
CA GLY A 2 53.65 -6.60 -23.67
C GLY A 2 52.17 -6.99 -23.82
N SER A 3 51.84 -8.01 -24.64
CA SER A 3 50.43 -8.39 -24.92
C SER A 3 49.70 -8.92 -23.67
N ASN A 4 50.30 -9.85 -22.93
CA ASN A 4 49.65 -10.51 -21.79
C ASN A 4 49.22 -9.54 -20.67
N ILE A 5 49.94 -8.44 -20.46
CA ILE A 5 49.61 -7.47 -19.40
C ILE A 5 48.41 -6.62 -19.83
N SER A 6 48.37 -6.17 -21.08
CA SER A 6 47.25 -5.41 -21.64
C SER A 6 45.96 -6.24 -21.65
N ASP A 7 46.07 -7.53 -21.96
CA ASP A 7 44.95 -8.46 -21.99
C ASP A 7 44.39 -8.71 -20.57
N ILE A 8 45.27 -8.91 -19.58
CA ILE A 8 44.88 -9.05 -18.17
C ILE A 8 44.24 -7.76 -17.62
N MET A 9 44.81 -6.58 -17.93
CA MET A 9 44.22 -5.30 -17.51
C MET A 9 42.83 -5.09 -18.14
N THR A 10 42.68 -5.43 -19.42
CA THR A 10 41.39 -5.34 -20.11
C THR A 10 40.34 -6.22 -19.45
N ILE A 11 40.69 -7.48 -19.14
CA ILE A 11 39.78 -8.40 -18.44
C ILE A 11 39.38 -7.84 -17.06
N GLN A 12 40.33 -7.29 -16.30
CA GLN A 12 40.05 -6.69 -15.00
C GLN A 12 39.11 -5.49 -15.08
N ILE A 13 39.34 -4.58 -16.02
CA ILE A 13 38.48 -3.40 -16.24
C ILE A 13 37.07 -3.83 -16.65
N LYS A 14 36.94 -4.80 -17.56
CA LYS A 14 35.63 -5.34 -17.98
C LYS A 14 34.87 -5.93 -16.79
N LYS A 15 35.58 -6.69 -15.95
CA LYS A 15 35.03 -7.30 -14.75
C LYS A 15 34.57 -6.25 -13.74
N GLU A 16 35.40 -5.25 -13.45
CA GLU A 16 35.07 -4.18 -12.50
C GLU A 16 33.84 -3.38 -12.93
N ILE A 17 33.75 -3.03 -14.23
CA ILE A 17 32.58 -2.35 -14.79
C ILE A 17 31.33 -3.22 -14.67
N ALA A 18 31.43 -4.51 -15.00
CA ALA A 18 30.31 -5.44 -14.89
C ALA A 18 29.86 -5.62 -13.43
N ASP A 19 30.80 -5.87 -12.51
CA ASP A 19 30.52 -6.06 -11.09
C ASP A 19 29.84 -4.83 -10.49
N ARG A 20 30.30 -3.62 -10.85
CA ARG A 20 29.66 -2.37 -10.43
C ARG A 20 28.23 -2.26 -10.99
N TYR A 21 28.07 -2.44 -12.30
CA TYR A 21 26.77 -2.29 -12.97
C TYR A 21 25.73 -3.29 -12.43
N PHE A 22 26.06 -4.58 -12.42
CA PHE A 22 25.16 -5.63 -11.96
C PHE A 22 24.95 -5.59 -10.44
N GLY A 23 25.95 -5.14 -9.68
CA GLY A 23 25.82 -4.91 -8.24
C GLY A 23 24.77 -3.85 -7.92
N PHE A 24 24.87 -2.67 -8.54
CA PHE A 24 23.86 -1.60 -8.34
C PHE A 24 22.48 -1.99 -8.88
N ARG A 25 22.41 -2.62 -10.06
CA ARG A 25 21.14 -3.12 -10.59
C ARG A 25 20.47 -4.09 -9.63
N LYS A 26 21.21 -5.02 -9.04
CA LYS A 26 20.65 -5.99 -8.08
C LYS A 26 20.04 -5.31 -6.86
N ILE A 27 20.68 -4.25 -6.34
CA ILE A 27 20.16 -3.48 -5.21
C ILE A 27 18.82 -2.84 -5.60
N ILE A 28 18.78 -2.09 -6.71
CA ILE A 28 17.56 -1.41 -7.19
C ILE A 28 16.41 -2.40 -7.43
N GLU A 29 16.68 -3.55 -8.06
CA GLU A 29 15.65 -4.57 -8.30
C GLU A 29 15.15 -5.19 -6.99
N GLN A 30 16.02 -5.34 -5.98
CA GLN A 30 15.61 -5.79 -4.65
C GLN A 30 14.72 -4.74 -3.97
N ASP A 31 15.08 -3.46 -4.03
CA ASP A 31 14.28 -2.38 -3.46
C ASP A 31 12.88 -2.30 -4.10
N LYS A 32 12.78 -2.54 -5.41
CA LYS A 32 11.48 -2.65 -6.10
C LYS A 32 10.64 -3.81 -5.58
N ILE A 33 11.25 -4.98 -5.39
CA ILE A 33 10.56 -6.16 -4.84
C ILE A 33 10.08 -5.86 -3.41
N ASP A 34 10.91 -5.22 -2.61
CA ASP A 34 10.61 -4.88 -1.22
C ASP A 34 9.47 -3.84 -1.15
N LEU A 35 9.48 -2.81 -2.02
CA LEU A 35 8.39 -1.86 -2.18
C LEU A 35 7.07 -2.58 -2.50
N GLU A 36 7.05 -3.48 -3.49
CA GLU A 36 5.85 -4.23 -3.83
C GLU A 36 5.34 -5.11 -2.67
N GLN A 37 6.25 -5.72 -1.91
CA GLN A 37 5.89 -6.51 -0.74
C GLN A 37 5.27 -5.64 0.35
N GLN A 38 5.85 -4.46 0.62
CA GLN A 38 5.31 -3.52 1.60
C GLN A 38 3.92 -3.01 1.19
N ILE A 39 3.72 -2.65 -0.09
CA ILE A 39 2.41 -2.29 -0.64
C ILE A 39 1.38 -3.40 -0.34
N ARG A 40 1.69 -4.66 -0.63
CA ARG A 40 0.79 -5.80 -0.41
C ARG A 40 0.49 -6.05 1.07
N GLN A 41 1.50 -6.03 1.93
CA GLN A 41 1.35 -6.36 3.35
C GLN A 41 0.56 -5.29 4.11
N HIS A 42 0.90 -4.02 3.90
CA HIS A 42 0.31 -2.91 4.66
C HIS A 42 -1.10 -2.58 4.18
N SER A 43 -1.36 -2.67 2.87
CA SER A 43 -2.71 -2.48 2.32
C SER A 43 -3.71 -3.40 2.99
N PHE A 44 -3.42 -4.69 3.00
CA PHE A 44 -4.37 -5.70 3.46
C PHE A 44 -4.79 -5.53 4.92
N ILE A 45 -3.87 -5.12 5.79
CA ILE A 45 -4.15 -4.98 7.22
C ILE A 45 -4.99 -3.73 7.48
N LEU A 46 -4.61 -2.59 6.89
CA LEU A 46 -5.27 -1.31 7.11
C LEU A 46 -6.62 -1.24 6.40
N GLU A 47 -6.70 -1.72 5.16
CA GLU A 47 -7.95 -1.83 4.40
C GLU A 47 -8.95 -2.71 5.13
N LYS A 48 -8.52 -3.83 5.74
CA LYS A 48 -9.39 -4.65 6.58
C LYS A 48 -9.89 -3.89 7.80
N ARG A 49 -9.02 -3.16 8.51
CA ARG A 49 -9.43 -2.42 9.71
C ARG A 49 -10.45 -1.33 9.38
N ILE A 50 -10.19 -0.56 8.32
CA ILE A 50 -11.12 0.46 7.78
C ILE A 50 -12.44 -0.20 7.38
N SER A 51 -12.39 -1.29 6.59
CA SER A 51 -13.57 -2.04 6.16
C SER A 51 -14.39 -2.53 7.33
N PHE A 52 -13.77 -3.09 8.38
CA PHE A 52 -14.51 -3.58 9.55
C PHE A 52 -15.26 -2.46 10.29
N ASP A 53 -14.64 -1.31 10.50
CA ASP A 53 -15.33 -0.19 11.15
C ASP A 53 -16.43 0.41 10.26
N LEU A 54 -16.24 0.46 8.94
CA LEU A 54 -17.28 0.85 8.00
C LEU A 54 -18.45 -0.13 8.03
N ILE A 55 -18.21 -1.43 7.96
CA ILE A 55 -19.26 -2.46 8.02
C ILE A 55 -20.04 -2.37 9.34
N ARG A 56 -19.36 -2.14 10.48
CA ARG A 56 -20.06 -1.88 11.76
C ARG A 56 -21.01 -0.70 11.63
N LEU A 57 -20.57 0.39 11.04
CA LEU A 57 -21.39 1.58 10.83
C LEU A 57 -22.56 1.29 9.88
N TYR A 58 -22.35 0.56 8.79
CA TYR A 58 -23.43 0.10 7.90
C TYR A 58 -24.49 -0.72 8.65
N ILE A 59 -24.05 -1.72 9.42
CA ILE A 59 -24.95 -2.57 10.21
C ILE A 59 -25.70 -1.76 11.26
N LEU A 60 -25.03 -0.83 11.95
CA LEU A 60 -25.65 -0.04 13.03
C LEU A 60 -26.61 1.03 12.52
N LEU A 61 -26.35 1.59 11.34
CA LEU A 61 -27.21 2.61 10.74
C LEU A 61 -28.44 1.97 10.08
N LEU A 62 -28.25 0.82 9.41
CA LEU A 62 -29.29 -0.05 8.83
C LEU A 62 -30.35 0.64 7.95
N ASP A 63 -30.08 1.89 7.53
CA ASP A 63 -30.95 2.69 6.67
C ASP A 63 -30.07 3.46 5.68
N GLU A 64 -30.38 3.32 4.39
CA GLU A 64 -29.59 3.88 3.29
C GLU A 64 -29.48 5.42 3.40
N LYS A 65 -30.53 6.11 3.83
CA LYS A 65 -30.52 7.58 3.98
C LYS A 65 -29.61 8.01 5.13
N LEU A 66 -29.63 7.28 6.24
CA LEU A 66 -28.75 7.53 7.38
C LEU A 66 -27.29 7.26 7.02
N ILE A 67 -27.03 6.20 6.24
CA ILE A 67 -25.71 5.89 5.70
C ILE A 67 -25.22 7.02 4.78
N HIS A 68 -26.04 7.45 3.81
CA HIS A 68 -25.68 8.58 2.94
C HIS A 68 -25.40 9.86 3.74
N ALA A 69 -26.23 10.16 4.74
CA ALA A 69 -26.02 11.30 5.62
C ALA A 69 -24.70 11.18 6.39
N PHE A 70 -24.36 9.98 6.87
CA PHE A 70 -23.09 9.71 7.54
C PHE A 70 -21.89 9.98 6.61
N PHE A 71 -21.88 9.38 5.42
CA PHE A 71 -20.80 9.59 4.44
C PHE A 71 -20.63 11.06 4.06
N SER A 72 -21.75 11.78 3.90
CA SER A 72 -21.73 13.21 3.61
C SER A 72 -21.10 14.05 4.73
N ILE A 73 -21.42 13.75 5.99
CA ILE A 73 -20.86 14.53 7.11
C ILE A 73 -19.36 14.25 7.29
N ILE A 74 -18.90 13.02 7.11
CA ILE A 74 -17.48 12.65 7.29
C ILE A 74 -16.62 13.05 6.09
N GLY A 75 -17.22 13.39 4.95
CA GLY A 75 -16.51 13.83 3.75
C GLY A 75 -16.02 12.70 2.84
N LEU A 76 -16.64 11.52 2.92
CA LEU A 76 -16.29 10.36 2.07
C LEU A 76 -17.36 10.11 1.02
N GLU A 77 -16.93 9.69 -0.17
CA GLU A 77 -17.83 9.16 -1.19
C GLU A 77 -18.22 7.71 -0.86
N GLN A 78 -19.52 7.46 -0.71
CA GLN A 78 -20.06 6.14 -0.34
C GLN A 78 -19.65 5.02 -1.31
N LYS A 79 -19.47 5.34 -2.61
CA LYS A 79 -19.09 4.37 -3.65
C LYS A 79 -17.72 3.74 -3.44
N LEU A 80 -16.84 4.38 -2.68
CA LEU A 80 -15.49 3.87 -2.42
C LEU A 80 -15.49 2.66 -1.47
N PHE A 81 -16.57 2.43 -0.71
CA PHE A 81 -16.57 1.46 0.38
C PHE A 81 -17.86 0.64 0.53
N TYR A 82 -18.84 0.82 -0.35
CA TYR A 82 -20.08 0.05 -0.30
C TYR A 82 -19.95 -1.24 -1.11
N ASP A 83 -19.93 -2.37 -0.42
CA ASP A 83 -20.12 -3.70 -1.01
C ASP A 83 -21.36 -4.35 -0.34
N PRO A 84 -22.49 -4.47 -1.06
CA PRO A 84 -23.71 -5.10 -0.56
C PRO A 84 -23.47 -6.50 0.03
N SER A 85 -22.53 -7.26 -0.55
CA SER A 85 -22.25 -8.65 -0.16
C SER A 85 -21.67 -8.77 1.26
N LEU A 86 -21.12 -7.69 1.82
CA LEU A 86 -20.58 -7.65 3.18
C LEU A 86 -21.69 -7.67 4.25
N THR A 87 -22.95 -7.43 3.89
CA THR A 87 -24.10 -7.41 4.81
C THR A 87 -24.96 -8.68 4.73
N GLU A 88 -24.68 -9.59 3.79
CA GLU A 88 -25.59 -10.69 3.47
C GLU A 88 -25.41 -11.96 4.32
N SER A 89 -24.35 -12.07 5.12
CA SER A 89 -24.11 -13.27 5.95
C SER A 89 -24.13 -13.00 7.45
N SER A 90 -25.07 -13.64 8.15
CA SER A 90 -25.22 -13.58 9.61
C SER A 90 -24.00 -14.08 10.40
N ALA A 91 -23.15 -14.91 9.78
CA ALA A 91 -21.87 -15.34 10.34
C ALA A 91 -20.83 -14.20 10.34
N PHE A 92 -20.87 -13.33 9.33
CA PHE A 92 -19.97 -12.19 9.22
C PHE A 92 -20.34 -11.08 10.20
N GLU A 93 -21.64 -10.81 10.40
CA GLU A 93 -22.10 -9.87 11.42
C GLU A 93 -21.54 -10.24 12.81
N LYS A 94 -21.67 -11.50 13.24
CA LYS A 94 -21.15 -11.96 14.53
C LYS A 94 -19.64 -11.73 14.68
N ARG A 95 -18.87 -12.02 13.63
CA ARG A 95 -17.42 -11.84 13.60
C ARG A 95 -17.02 -10.36 13.73
N VAL A 96 -17.80 -9.46 13.14
CA VAL A 96 -17.50 -8.02 13.14
C VAL A 96 -17.69 -7.39 14.53
N PHE A 97 -18.59 -7.93 15.36
CA PHE A 97 -18.78 -7.49 16.75
C PHE A 97 -18.05 -8.36 17.79
N GLU A 98 -17.31 -9.38 17.37
CA GLU A 98 -16.59 -10.27 18.28
C GLU A 98 -15.46 -9.53 19.03
N GLY A 99 -15.36 -9.76 20.35
CA GLY A 99 -14.32 -9.15 21.20
C GLY A 99 -14.50 -7.66 21.51
N VAL A 100 -15.57 -7.03 21.01
CA VAL A 100 -15.83 -5.60 21.21
C VAL A 100 -16.34 -5.31 22.62
N ARG A 101 -15.75 -4.31 23.29
CA ARG A 101 -16.25 -3.82 24.58
C ARG A 101 -17.22 -2.65 24.39
N PHE A 102 -18.44 -2.78 24.90
CA PHE A 102 -19.45 -1.72 24.83
C PHE A 102 -19.44 -0.84 26.07
N ARG A 103 -19.33 0.47 25.89
CA ARG A 103 -19.33 1.47 26.98
C ARG A 103 -20.72 2.05 27.19
N GLY A 104 -21.20 2.10 28.43
CA GLY A 104 -22.47 2.76 28.77
C GLY A 104 -23.39 1.93 29.68
N PHE A 105 -24.20 2.64 30.48
CA PHE A 105 -25.12 2.04 31.45
C PHE A 105 -26.43 1.56 30.83
N THR A 106 -26.92 2.27 29.81
CA THR A 106 -28.16 1.94 29.10
C THR A 106 -27.86 1.34 27.73
N GLN A 107 -28.82 0.61 27.15
CA GLN A 107 -28.68 0.06 25.80
C GLN A 107 -28.51 1.18 24.76
N ALA A 108 -29.29 2.26 24.86
CA ALA A 108 -29.16 3.44 24.01
C ALA A 108 -27.77 4.08 24.11
N GLY A 109 -27.26 4.23 25.34
CA GLY A 109 -25.92 4.77 25.56
C GLY A 109 -24.81 3.87 25.01
N ARG A 110 -24.97 2.54 25.09
CA ARG A 110 -24.03 1.59 24.48
C ARG A 110 -24.01 1.68 22.96
N PHE A 111 -25.18 1.79 22.33
CA PHE A 111 -25.31 1.98 20.89
C PHE A 111 -24.64 3.28 20.44
N GLU A 112 -24.97 4.39 21.09
CA GLU A 112 -24.43 5.71 20.76
C GLU A 112 -22.91 5.76 20.94
N ASN A 113 -22.40 5.33 22.11
CA ASN A 113 -20.96 5.30 22.35
C ASN A 113 -20.25 4.38 21.36
N PHE A 114 -20.85 3.25 21.00
CA PHE A 114 -20.20 2.33 20.07
C PHE A 114 -20.02 2.92 18.68
N ILE A 115 -21.00 3.71 18.19
CA ILE A 115 -20.85 4.42 16.91
C ILE A 115 -19.75 5.49 17.00
N TYR A 116 -19.67 6.23 18.10
CA TYR A 116 -18.54 7.17 18.32
C TYR A 116 -17.20 6.43 18.32
N ASP A 117 -17.12 5.30 19.02
CA ASP A 117 -15.91 4.50 19.08
C ASP A 117 -15.53 3.93 17.70
N CYS A 118 -16.52 3.56 16.87
CA CYS A 118 -16.28 3.15 15.49
C CYS A 118 -15.73 4.30 14.65
N TYR A 119 -16.27 5.51 14.81
CA TYR A 119 -15.79 6.68 14.11
C TYR A 119 -14.35 7.04 14.50
N GLU A 120 -14.05 7.12 15.79
CA GLU A 120 -12.70 7.45 16.27
C GLU A 120 -11.66 6.42 15.81
N ARG A 121 -12.01 5.12 15.80
CA ARG A 121 -11.12 4.08 15.26
C ARG A 121 -10.97 4.21 13.74
N LEU A 122 -12.05 4.46 13.03
CA LEU A 122 -12.03 4.65 11.58
C LEU A 122 -11.10 5.82 11.21
N ASP A 123 -11.25 6.96 11.88
CA ASP A 123 -10.42 8.15 11.70
C ASP A 123 -8.93 7.82 11.94
N ALA A 124 -8.61 7.18 13.06
CA ALA A 124 -7.25 6.75 13.35
C ALA A 124 -6.69 5.76 12.31
N HIS A 125 -7.49 4.82 11.83
CA HIS A 125 -7.07 3.86 10.80
C HIS A 125 -6.89 4.50 9.43
N VAL A 126 -7.75 5.45 9.04
CA VAL A 126 -7.62 6.22 7.80
C VAL A 126 -6.36 7.08 7.85
N GLU A 127 -6.09 7.73 8.98
CA GLU A 127 -4.90 8.58 9.09
C GLU A 127 -3.61 7.75 9.07
N LEU A 128 -3.60 6.59 9.75
CA LEU A 128 -2.48 5.66 9.68
C LEU A 128 -2.29 5.10 8.25
N TYR A 129 -3.38 4.82 7.54
CA TYR A 129 -3.33 4.40 6.15
C TYR A 129 -2.72 5.48 5.24
N ARG A 130 -3.11 6.74 5.43
CA ARG A 130 -2.56 7.87 4.68
C ARG A 130 -1.07 8.07 4.95
N GLN A 131 -0.65 8.01 6.21
CA GLN A 131 0.77 8.08 6.59
C GLN A 131 1.58 6.98 5.88
N HIS A 132 1.08 5.75 5.86
CA HIS A 132 1.77 4.66 5.16
C HIS A 132 1.81 4.84 3.64
N ILE A 133 0.76 5.39 3.02
CA ILE A 133 0.84 5.74 1.59
C ILE A 133 1.95 6.77 1.35
N GLU A 134 2.05 7.79 2.18
CA GLU A 134 3.10 8.82 2.08
C GLU A 134 4.51 8.23 2.25
N GLU A 135 4.69 7.29 3.19
CA GLU A 135 5.94 6.53 3.35
C GLU A 135 6.29 5.72 2.09
N LEU A 136 5.30 5.02 1.51
CA LEU A 136 5.49 4.23 0.29
C LEU A 136 5.80 5.11 -0.92
N GLN A 137 5.15 6.27 -1.05
CA GLN A 137 5.44 7.26 -2.09
C GLN A 137 6.87 7.79 -1.95
N THR A 138 7.29 8.13 -0.73
CA THR A 138 8.67 8.58 -0.47
C THR A 138 9.70 7.49 -0.82
N TYR A 139 9.42 6.23 -0.49
CA TYR A 139 10.29 5.12 -0.86
C TYR A 139 10.34 4.91 -2.37
N GLN A 140 9.20 4.99 -3.06
CA GLN A 140 9.12 4.93 -4.52
C GLN A 140 9.95 6.04 -5.17
N GLU A 141 9.84 7.29 -4.68
CA GLU A 141 10.63 8.42 -5.17
C GLU A 141 12.13 8.20 -4.98
N THR A 142 12.52 7.64 -3.84
CA THR A 142 13.92 7.28 -3.55
C THR A 142 14.46 6.29 -4.60
N ILE A 143 13.73 5.20 -4.86
CA ILE A 143 14.09 4.21 -5.88
C ILE A 143 14.17 4.86 -7.28
N ALA A 144 13.21 5.73 -7.60
CA ALA A 144 13.20 6.44 -8.87
C ALA A 144 14.45 7.31 -9.03
N GLU A 145 14.88 8.01 -7.99
CA GLU A 145 16.12 8.79 -8.03
C GLU A 145 17.38 7.93 -8.10
N GLU A 146 17.41 6.80 -7.41
CA GLU A 146 18.51 5.84 -7.54
C GLU A 146 18.63 5.30 -8.97
N ILE A 147 17.51 5.01 -9.63
CA ILE A 147 17.49 4.63 -11.05
C ILE A 147 18.04 5.76 -11.93
N ARG A 148 17.64 7.02 -11.68
CA ARG A 148 18.15 8.17 -12.45
C ARG A 148 19.65 8.38 -12.24
N LEU A 149 20.13 8.27 -11.00
CA LEU A 149 21.56 8.35 -10.66
C LEU A 149 22.33 7.18 -11.28
N PHE A 150 21.76 5.98 -11.26
CA PHE A 150 22.32 4.80 -11.89
C PHE A 150 22.57 5.01 -13.38
N TYR A 151 21.58 5.55 -14.11
CA TYR A 151 21.74 5.87 -15.53
C TYR A 151 22.74 7.00 -15.79
N LYS A 152 22.80 8.00 -14.91
CA LYS A 152 23.78 9.09 -15.02
C LYS A 152 25.22 8.60 -14.81
N GLN A 153 25.43 7.67 -13.88
CA GLN A 153 26.75 7.12 -13.56
C GLN A 153 27.16 5.98 -14.50
N ASN A 154 26.20 5.29 -15.09
CA ASN A 154 26.41 4.13 -15.96
C ASN A 154 25.76 4.39 -17.32
N ASP A 155 26.32 5.33 -18.07
CA ASP A 155 25.95 5.52 -19.47
C ASP A 155 26.31 4.25 -20.25
N LEU A 156 25.29 3.43 -20.49
CA LEU A 156 25.40 2.14 -21.17
C LEU A 156 25.98 2.28 -22.59
N CYS A 157 25.68 3.38 -23.30
CA CYS A 157 26.25 3.61 -24.62
C CYS A 157 27.75 3.91 -24.52
N ALA A 158 28.16 4.74 -23.55
CA ALA A 158 29.56 5.02 -23.30
C ALA A 158 30.33 3.77 -22.84
N ILE A 159 29.74 2.98 -21.94
CA ILE A 159 30.32 1.73 -21.43
C ILE A 159 30.47 0.71 -22.56
N LEU A 160 29.41 0.43 -23.33
CA LEU A 160 29.47 -0.53 -24.43
C LEU A 160 30.44 -0.08 -25.53
N GLY A 161 30.50 1.24 -25.81
CA GLY A 161 31.49 1.82 -26.72
C GLY A 161 32.93 1.62 -26.24
N PHE A 162 33.19 1.88 -24.96
CA PHE A 162 34.49 1.68 -24.33
C PHE A 162 34.91 0.20 -24.30
N LEU A 163 34.00 -0.71 -23.95
CA LEU A 163 34.25 -2.16 -23.93
C LEU A 163 34.59 -2.72 -25.32
N ARG A 164 33.98 -2.16 -26.38
CA ARG A 164 34.31 -2.49 -27.79
C ARG A 164 35.70 -1.98 -28.18
N GLN A 165 36.06 -0.76 -27.78
CA GLN A 165 37.38 -0.18 -28.04
C GLN A 165 38.50 -0.96 -27.33
N LEU A 166 38.26 -1.45 -26.10
CA LEU A 166 39.19 -2.32 -25.39
C LEU A 166 39.32 -3.73 -26.00
N GLY A 167 38.36 -4.15 -26.82
CA GLY A 167 38.32 -5.49 -27.42
C GLY A 167 39.15 -5.68 -28.69
N THR A 168 39.83 -4.65 -29.20
CA THR A 168 40.58 -4.73 -30.46
C THR A 168 42.10 -4.68 -30.26
N PRO A 169 42.77 -5.84 -30.17
CA PRO A 169 44.08 -6.03 -30.77
C PRO A 169 43.89 -6.68 -32.15
N ALA A 170 44.52 -6.10 -33.16
CA ALA A 170 44.48 -6.55 -34.55
C ALA A 170 44.67 -8.07 -34.72
N ALA A 171 43.58 -8.82 -34.93
CA ALA A 171 43.51 -10.08 -35.70
C ALA A 171 42.14 -10.79 -35.55
N SER A 172 41.18 -10.43 -36.40
CA SER A 172 40.26 -11.41 -37.00
C SER A 172 39.61 -10.81 -38.24
N SER A 173 40.35 -10.96 -39.33
CA SER A 173 39.89 -10.85 -40.70
C SER A 173 38.57 -11.61 -40.95
N VAL A 174 37.62 -10.93 -41.61
CA VAL A 174 36.66 -11.47 -42.61
C VAL A 174 35.25 -11.92 -42.18
N ILE A 175 34.79 -11.83 -40.91
CA ILE A 175 33.36 -12.12 -40.58
C ILE A 175 32.65 -11.02 -39.76
N GLU A 176 33.27 -9.86 -39.56
CA GLU A 176 32.76 -8.85 -38.61
C GLU A 176 32.00 -7.68 -39.26
N GLY A 177 31.27 -7.95 -40.33
CA GLY A 177 30.47 -6.95 -41.06
C GLY A 177 28.99 -6.88 -40.66
N GLY A 178 28.52 -7.74 -39.76
CA GLY A 178 27.09 -7.99 -39.60
C GLY A 178 26.63 -8.44 -38.22
N MET A 179 27.36 -8.13 -37.13
CA MET A 179 26.76 -8.21 -35.79
C MET A 179 25.81 -7.03 -35.61
N GLU A 180 24.61 -7.28 -36.13
CA GLU A 180 23.32 -6.60 -36.01
C GLU A 180 23.30 -5.42 -35.03
N VAL A 181 23.17 -4.21 -35.58
CA VAL A 181 22.69 -3.03 -34.85
C VAL A 181 21.43 -3.36 -34.01
N GLY A 182 20.63 -4.35 -34.44
CA GLY A 182 19.50 -4.91 -33.70
C GLY A 182 19.85 -5.67 -32.40
N MET A 183 20.95 -6.43 -32.33
CA MET A 183 21.33 -7.16 -31.10
C MET A 183 21.81 -6.21 -29.99
N ALA A 184 22.52 -5.14 -30.34
CA ALA A 184 23.00 -4.16 -29.37
C ALA A 184 21.84 -3.35 -28.77
N ALA A 185 20.89 -2.91 -29.60
CA ALA A 185 19.68 -2.24 -29.15
C ALA A 185 18.78 -3.17 -28.30
N ALA A 186 18.65 -4.44 -28.68
CA ALA A 186 17.90 -5.42 -27.90
C ALA A 186 18.57 -5.72 -26.54
N LEU A 187 19.90 -5.75 -26.48
CA LEU A 187 20.64 -5.92 -25.23
C LEU A 187 20.49 -4.68 -24.33
N GLU A 188 20.60 -3.47 -24.88
CA GLU A 188 20.38 -2.23 -24.15
C GLU A 188 18.97 -2.18 -23.55
N GLN A 189 17.95 -2.56 -24.34
CA GLN A 189 16.57 -2.60 -23.87
C GLN A 189 16.37 -3.61 -22.73
N LYS A 190 16.96 -4.81 -22.81
CA LYS A 190 16.96 -5.78 -21.71
C LYS A 190 17.75 -5.30 -20.47
N MET A 191 18.72 -4.42 -20.68
CA MET A 191 19.54 -3.87 -19.62
C MET A 191 18.90 -2.67 -18.91
N ARG A 192 17.77 -2.14 -19.42
CA ARG A 192 17.05 -1.08 -18.71
C ARG A 192 16.36 -1.60 -17.45
N ILE A 193 16.32 -0.73 -16.43
CA ILE A 193 15.55 -0.87 -15.21
C ILE A 193 14.39 0.10 -15.33
N ASP A 194 13.16 -0.44 -15.34
CA ASP A 194 11.97 0.40 -15.40
C ASP A 194 11.72 1.09 -14.07
N LEU A 195 11.21 2.31 -14.14
CA LEU A 195 10.77 3.07 -12.97
C LEU A 195 9.64 2.31 -12.25
N PRO A 196 9.60 2.36 -10.91
CA PRO A 196 8.51 1.76 -10.15
C PRO A 196 7.18 2.47 -10.49
N LEU A 197 6.10 1.68 -10.57
CA LEU A 197 4.75 2.21 -10.81
C LEU A 197 4.26 3.04 -9.61
N PRO A 198 3.47 4.11 -9.84
CA PRO A 198 2.88 4.92 -8.78
C PRO A 198 2.09 4.09 -7.77
N VAL A 199 2.27 4.38 -6.48
CA VAL A 199 1.60 3.68 -5.37
C VAL A 199 0.07 3.73 -5.50
N GLU A 200 -0.46 4.82 -6.05
CA GLU A 200 -1.90 5.06 -6.27
C GLU A 200 -2.52 4.10 -7.29
N GLN A 201 -1.71 3.45 -8.14
CA GLN A 201 -2.22 2.43 -9.05
C GLN A 201 -2.58 1.14 -8.31
N PHE A 202 -1.99 0.91 -7.14
CA PHE A 202 -2.25 -0.27 -6.32
C PHE A 202 -3.18 0.03 -5.15
N LEU A 203 -3.15 1.27 -4.62
CA LEU A 203 -3.83 1.67 -3.40
C LEU A 203 -4.77 2.86 -3.66
N PRO A 204 -6.06 2.77 -3.28
CA PRO A 204 -6.97 3.90 -3.42
C PRO A 204 -6.57 5.04 -2.47
N LEU A 205 -6.53 6.26 -3.00
CA LEU A 205 -6.34 7.45 -2.16
C LEU A 205 -7.61 7.76 -1.37
N ILE A 206 -7.53 7.65 -0.05
CA ILE A 206 -8.62 7.98 0.87
C ILE A 206 -8.36 9.38 1.45
N PRO A 207 -9.28 10.34 1.33
CA PRO A 207 -9.12 11.65 1.95
C PRO A 207 -9.20 11.54 3.48
N SER A 208 -8.58 12.49 4.19
CA SER A 208 -8.68 12.54 5.66
C SER A 208 -10.13 12.82 6.06
N LEU A 209 -10.57 12.22 7.17
CA LEU A 209 -11.92 12.41 7.68
C LEU A 209 -12.03 13.74 8.43
N LYS A 210 -13.25 14.26 8.54
CA LYS A 210 -13.47 15.47 9.34
C LYS A 210 -13.23 15.20 10.83
N PRO A 211 -12.64 16.12 11.60
CA PRO A 211 -12.43 15.91 13.02
C PRO A 211 -13.72 15.56 13.77
N PHE A 212 -13.65 14.63 14.74
CA PHE A 212 -14.82 14.18 15.51
C PHE A 212 -15.61 15.34 16.13
N ALA A 213 -14.91 16.37 16.63
CA ALA A 213 -15.53 17.55 17.24
C ALA A 213 -16.47 18.30 16.29
N GLU A 214 -16.16 18.34 14.99
CA GLU A 214 -16.96 19.03 13.98
C GLU A 214 -18.19 18.23 13.59
N ILE A 215 -18.05 16.91 13.48
CA ILE A 215 -19.15 16.05 13.02
C ILE A 215 -20.07 15.63 14.16
N LYS A 216 -19.61 15.64 15.42
CA LYS A 216 -20.32 15.07 16.57
C LYS A 216 -21.79 15.51 16.65
N PRO A 217 -22.14 16.81 16.54
CA PRO A 217 -23.55 17.23 16.61
C PRO A 217 -24.42 16.64 15.51
N ALA A 218 -23.89 16.52 14.29
CA ALA A 218 -24.60 15.93 13.16
C ALA A 218 -24.68 14.41 13.29
N LEU A 219 -23.59 13.77 13.71
CA LEU A 219 -23.52 12.34 13.96
C LEU A 219 -24.50 11.92 15.07
N THR A 220 -24.63 12.69 16.16
CA THR A 220 -25.62 12.42 17.20
C THR A 220 -27.05 12.40 16.66
N LYS A 221 -27.39 13.27 15.70
CA LYS A 221 -28.72 13.26 15.06
C LYS A 221 -28.96 11.98 14.28
N ILE A 222 -27.95 11.54 13.52
CA ILE A 222 -28.00 10.29 12.75
C ILE A 222 -28.12 9.08 13.69
N ILE A 223 -27.31 9.03 14.75
CA ILE A 223 -27.34 7.95 15.75
C ILE A 223 -28.71 7.85 16.41
N ARG A 224 -29.30 8.98 16.83
CA ARG A 224 -30.62 8.98 17.46
C ARG A 224 -31.72 8.53 16.51
N ALA A 225 -31.63 8.92 15.23
CA ALA A 225 -32.54 8.45 14.20
C ALA A 225 -32.41 6.93 14.00
N ALA A 226 -31.19 6.42 13.86
CA ALA A 226 -30.91 4.99 13.72
C ALA A 226 -31.44 4.19 14.92
N TYR A 227 -31.18 4.65 16.15
CA TYR A 227 -31.66 3.98 17.36
C TYR A 227 -33.19 3.99 17.48
N SER A 228 -33.84 5.07 17.02
CA SER A 228 -35.31 5.17 17.06
C SER A 228 -35.97 4.23 16.04
N LEU A 229 -35.35 4.02 14.88
CA LEU A 229 -35.85 3.13 13.83
C LEU A 229 -35.54 1.66 14.14
N HIS A 230 -34.33 1.35 14.59
CA HIS A 230 -33.77 -0.01 14.61
C HIS A 230 -33.24 -0.45 15.99
N GLY A 231 -33.38 0.36 17.03
CA GLY A 231 -32.77 0.09 18.35
C GLY A 231 -33.20 -1.22 19.01
N ILE A 232 -34.36 -1.77 18.64
CA ILE A 232 -34.86 -3.05 19.11
C ILE A 232 -34.08 -4.22 18.48
N GLU A 233 -33.69 -4.11 17.21
CA GLU A 233 -32.99 -5.16 16.45
C GLU A 233 -31.59 -5.41 17.04
N PHE A 234 -30.95 -4.36 17.55
CA PHE A 234 -29.63 -4.48 18.19
C PHE A 234 -29.65 -4.95 19.65
N LYS A 235 -30.81 -5.30 20.20
CA LYS A 235 -30.93 -5.70 21.61
C LYS A 235 -30.03 -6.88 21.95
N ASN A 236 -29.87 -7.84 21.04
CA ASN A 236 -29.04 -9.02 21.25
C ASN A 236 -27.52 -8.72 21.22
N ILE A 237 -27.12 -7.73 20.42
CA ILE A 237 -25.71 -7.31 20.29
C ILE A 237 -25.24 -6.61 21.57
N PHE A 238 -26.05 -5.70 22.13
CA PHE A 238 -25.68 -4.88 23.28
C PHE A 238 -26.07 -5.46 24.65
N SER A 239 -26.77 -6.60 24.69
CA SER A 239 -27.23 -7.26 25.94
C SER A 239 -26.20 -8.20 26.57
N HIS A 240 -25.12 -8.55 25.87
CA HIS A 240 -24.04 -9.34 26.45
C HIS A 240 -23.29 -8.52 27.51
N ARG A 241 -23.65 -8.72 28.79
CA ARG A 241 -22.76 -8.39 29.91
C ARG A 241 -21.52 -9.25 29.75
N GLN A 242 -20.39 -8.66 29.36
CA GLN A 242 -19.12 -9.35 29.41
C GLN A 242 -18.82 -9.71 30.86
N ALA A 243 -18.74 -11.01 31.15
CA ALA A 243 -18.09 -11.49 32.36
C ALA A 243 -16.64 -10.97 32.36
N PRO A 244 -16.08 -10.62 33.53
CA PRO A 244 -14.69 -10.18 33.60
C PRO A 244 -13.81 -11.30 33.06
N SER A 245 -13.02 -10.99 32.03
CA SER A 245 -11.93 -11.85 31.58
C SER A 245 -10.98 -12.04 32.76
N ILE A 246 -11.07 -13.21 33.39
CA ILE A 246 -10.18 -13.63 34.46
C ILE A 246 -8.76 -13.58 33.91
N GLN A 247 -7.91 -12.86 34.65
CA GLN A 247 -6.47 -12.77 34.44
C GLN A 247 -5.86 -14.17 34.27
N GLY A 248 -5.08 -14.38 33.21
CA GLY A 248 -4.24 -15.57 33.09
C GLY A 248 -3.20 -15.61 34.21
N PRO A 249 -2.79 -16.81 34.67
CA PRO A 249 -1.81 -16.94 35.73
C PRO A 249 -0.40 -16.58 35.21
N ARG A 250 0.44 -16.22 36.19
CA ARG A 250 1.81 -15.69 36.12
C ARG A 250 2.75 -16.39 35.14
#